data_AF-A0AAN9Z748-F1
#
_entry.id   AF-A0AAN9Z748-F1
#
_cell.length_a   1.000
_cell.length_b   1.000
_cell.length_c   1.000
_cell.angle_alpha   90.00
_cell.angle_beta   90.00
_cell.angle_gamma   90.00
#
_symmetry.space_group_name_H-M   'P 1'
#
loop_
_entity.id
_entity.type
_entity.pdbx_description
1 polymer ?
#
loop_
_entity_poly.entity_id
_entity_poly.type
_entity_poly.pdbx_seq_one_letter_code
_entity_poly.pdbx_strand_id
1 'polypeptide(L)'
;MHPLLAALLVLAGFAFASHANSTEIYHGNDISSRDDWANEPAEAGPPACTCDAETLDCGMAGLRRLNLSEHRCPWPVRRMVLRQNSLRALSPLPESVEDVDVSWNAFAQLPRAAQLSASTRALNVAWNGASSAGDELHALRSLEELRVEGNRLATLRFLPSPCALRVLRAGDNALWQLDDALGRCERLRELDLSGNVLGAASAGVLARLRLLEELRIARCRLALLPPAAFQGLRNLRTLDLSDNELQVLPLGAIHHLDKLRNLYIRGNRLRVLPPEATFSRFPLLEDLHLSSNAISVLSENTFANLTFLETLELDSNRLHSLPPGIFSGLINLQRLVLSGNPLPAASLVELAPLRNLKSLYLDRCAIRELPSQAFAAQRRLSTLSACCNRMHSVSEDALQGLLQLRSLKLNNNSLDALPDNLFRDVPGLKVLDVSRNRLHALPSVIFTHLRFLSILDASSNRLRALPALDECCAPPRSAMFQDNELRAPDAAALHSWLRAGGESTLLDLRATNARFDVDRLAAALDTLRASEDVRVVVDPADCACGGVRLARGGALVQFCVDTPCAFDVPGVPTDWTVVVLRAAAYSRVATVVAMLEASGDAAATSAPSQHHASLLANGSANA
;
A
#
# COMPACT_ATOMS: atom_id res chain seq x y z
N MET A 1 17.73 -30.27 49.40
CA MET A 1 18.60 -31.02 48.49
C MET A 1 17.91 -31.13 47.14
N HIS A 2 18.50 -30.87 46.00
CA HIS A 2 19.53 -29.93 45.56
C HIS A 2 19.09 -29.62 44.10
N PRO A 3 19.38 -28.42 43.58
CA PRO A 3 18.97 -27.94 42.28
C PRO A 3 19.85 -28.53 41.18
N LEU A 4 19.27 -29.15 40.16
CA LEU A 4 20.01 -29.70 39.02
C LEU A 4 19.18 -29.72 37.72
N LEU A 5 18.31 -28.71 37.52
CA LEU A 5 17.58 -28.53 36.25
C LEU A 5 17.62 -27.10 35.69
N ALA A 6 18.39 -26.20 36.33
CA ALA A 6 18.59 -24.83 35.86
C ALA A 6 19.87 -24.63 35.02
N ALA A 7 20.56 -25.71 34.59
CA ALA A 7 21.87 -25.63 33.95
C ALA A 7 21.98 -26.36 32.59
N LEU A 8 20.87 -26.55 31.86
CA LEU A 8 20.88 -27.26 30.56
C LEU A 8 20.16 -26.53 29.41
N LEU A 9 20.14 -25.19 29.43
CA LEU A 9 19.57 -24.36 28.35
C LEU A 9 20.48 -23.21 27.89
N VAL A 10 21.80 -23.39 27.94
CA VAL A 10 22.78 -22.39 27.45
C VAL A 10 23.63 -22.90 26.26
N LEU A 11 23.45 -24.12 25.77
CA LEU A 11 24.23 -24.66 24.65
C LEU A 11 23.37 -25.39 23.62
N ALA A 12 22.59 -24.63 22.85
CA ALA A 12 22.13 -25.04 21.53
C ALA A 12 21.76 -23.79 20.71
N GLY A 13 22.79 -23.16 20.14
CA GLY A 13 22.61 -22.16 19.10
C GLY A 13 22.04 -22.83 17.86
N PHE A 14 20.76 -22.61 17.60
CA PHE A 14 20.16 -22.82 16.29
C PHE A 14 19.41 -21.56 15.89
N ALA A 15 19.96 -20.90 14.89
CA ALA A 15 19.39 -19.75 14.21
C ALA A 15 18.09 -20.17 13.51
N PHE A 16 16.96 -19.62 13.97
CA PHE A 16 15.74 -19.62 13.19
C PHE A 16 15.74 -18.38 12.28
N ALA A 17 15.99 -18.63 10.99
CA ALA A 17 15.74 -17.67 9.93
C ALA A 17 14.22 -17.47 9.79
N SER A 18 13.70 -16.33 10.26
CA SER A 18 12.34 -15.90 9.94
C SER A 18 12.31 -15.35 8.53
N HIS A 19 11.60 -16.06 7.64
CA HIS A 19 11.18 -15.57 6.34
C HIS A 19 10.30 -14.32 6.51
N ALA A 20 10.84 -13.17 6.13
CA ALA A 20 10.07 -11.98 5.80
C ALA A 20 9.58 -12.13 4.36
N ASN A 21 8.26 -12.18 4.16
CA ASN A 21 7.63 -11.78 2.90
C ASN A 21 6.11 -11.62 3.08
N SER A 22 5.68 -10.34 3.09
CA SER A 22 4.39 -9.78 2.62
C SER A 22 3.74 -8.77 3.58
N THR A 23 4.28 -7.56 3.64
CA THR A 23 3.51 -6.28 3.62
C THR A 23 3.08 -6.04 2.17
N GLU A 24 1.96 -5.42 1.79
CA GLU A 24 1.25 -4.19 2.22
C GLU A 24 -0.28 -4.41 2.01
N ILE A 25 -1.22 -3.68 2.63
CA ILE A 25 -1.57 -2.26 2.42
C ILE A 25 -2.23 -1.72 3.70
N TYR A 26 -1.62 -0.71 4.33
CA TYR A 26 -2.30 0.42 4.98
C TYR A 26 -1.26 1.54 5.11
N HIS A 27 -1.55 2.67 4.50
CA HIS A 27 -0.72 3.87 4.53
C HIS A 27 -0.53 4.37 5.97
N GLY A 28 0.72 4.31 6.44
CA GLY A 28 1.22 4.98 7.62
C GLY A 28 2.72 5.07 7.46
N ASN A 29 3.21 6.26 7.14
CA ASN A 29 4.64 6.55 7.02
C ASN A 29 5.35 6.13 8.30
N ASP A 30 6.15 5.06 8.23
CA ASP A 30 7.11 4.71 9.27
C ASP A 30 8.51 4.73 8.67
N ILE A 31 9.29 5.71 9.13
CA ILE A 31 10.64 6.04 8.69
C ILE A 31 11.58 5.01 9.33
N SER A 32 11.99 4.00 8.57
CA SER A 32 13.09 3.12 8.96
C SER A 32 13.89 2.62 7.75
N SER A 33 14.52 3.57 7.04
CA SER A 33 15.73 3.30 6.26
C SER A 33 16.73 4.44 6.48
N ARG A 34 17.67 4.21 7.40
CA ARG A 34 18.99 4.84 7.30
C ARG A 34 19.64 4.20 6.08
N ASP A 35 19.76 4.96 4.99
CA ASP A 35 20.80 4.86 3.94
C ASP A 35 20.32 5.40 2.56
N ASP A 36 19.60 6.52 2.51
CA ASP A 36 19.28 7.24 1.25
C ASP A 36 19.28 8.77 1.42
N TRP A 37 20.38 9.32 1.97
CA TRP A 37 20.67 10.77 1.91
C TRP A 37 22.02 11.03 1.24
N ALA A 38 22.09 10.74 -0.05
CA ALA A 38 23.28 11.06 -0.84
C ALA A 38 23.02 12.05 -1.98
N ASN A 39 21.84 12.69 -2.07
CA ASN A 39 21.59 13.78 -3.03
C ASN A 39 20.39 14.67 -2.63
N GLU A 40 20.36 15.19 -1.40
CA GLU A 40 19.56 16.38 -1.07
C GLU A 40 20.48 17.62 -1.04
N PRO A 41 20.01 18.78 -1.51
CA PRO A 41 20.77 20.01 -1.39
C PRO A 41 21.01 20.30 0.09
N ALA A 42 22.27 20.45 0.48
CA ALA A 42 22.65 20.87 1.81
C ALA A 42 22.03 22.25 2.14
N GLU A 43 21.61 22.39 3.40
CA GLU A 43 21.31 23.66 4.09
C GLU A 43 19.91 24.28 3.90
N ALA A 44 18.90 23.69 4.54
CA ALA A 44 17.86 24.48 5.20
C ALA A 44 17.92 24.17 6.71
N GLY A 45 18.19 25.17 7.54
CA GLY A 45 18.16 25.02 9.00
C GLY A 45 16.78 24.58 9.52
N PRO A 46 16.64 24.20 10.80
CA PRO A 46 15.35 23.82 11.37
C PRO A 46 14.31 24.95 11.14
N PRO A 47 13.05 24.61 10.81
CA PRO A 47 12.01 25.61 10.58
C PRO A 47 11.86 26.53 11.79
N ALA A 48 11.75 27.84 11.53
CA ALA A 48 11.47 28.80 12.58
C ALA A 48 10.04 28.62 13.11
N CYS A 49 9.84 28.90 14.41
CA CYS A 49 8.49 28.93 14.98
C CYS A 49 7.60 29.94 14.23
N THR A 50 6.36 29.55 13.98
CA THR A 50 5.32 30.40 13.38
C THR A 50 4.22 30.70 14.40
N CYS A 51 3.61 31.87 14.26
CA CYS A 51 2.53 32.34 15.13
C CYS A 51 1.37 32.83 14.27
N ASP A 52 0.15 32.41 14.60
CA ASP A 52 -1.08 33.04 14.13
C ASP A 52 -1.88 33.63 15.31
N ALA A 53 -3.14 34.01 15.09
CA ALA A 53 -3.97 34.66 16.09
C ALA A 53 -4.28 33.78 17.32
N GLU A 54 -4.21 32.45 17.20
CA GLU A 54 -4.57 31.52 18.29
C GLU A 54 -3.54 30.42 18.53
N THR A 55 -2.56 30.26 17.64
CA THR A 55 -1.62 29.13 17.63
C THR A 55 -0.17 29.60 17.60
N LEU A 56 0.63 29.04 18.49
CA LEU A 56 2.09 29.00 18.39
C LEU A 56 2.51 27.62 17.90
N ASP A 57 3.10 27.54 16.70
CA ASP A 57 3.64 26.31 16.14
C ASP A 57 5.17 26.39 16.04
N CYS A 58 5.83 25.55 16.82
CA CYS A 58 7.28 25.32 16.83
C CYS A 58 7.61 23.86 16.52
N GLY A 59 6.78 23.16 15.73
CA GLY A 59 7.04 21.80 15.30
C GLY A 59 8.36 21.69 14.52
N MET A 60 9.19 20.69 14.84
CA MET A 60 10.48 20.44 14.18
C MET A 60 11.51 21.59 14.29
N ALA A 61 11.30 22.56 15.18
CA ALA A 61 12.18 23.73 15.32
C ALA A 61 13.53 23.45 16.03
N GLY A 62 13.83 22.19 16.37
CA GLY A 62 15.07 21.79 17.03
C GLY A 62 15.18 22.28 18.49
N LEU A 63 14.06 22.58 19.14
CA LEU A 63 14.03 23.15 20.49
C LEU A 63 14.55 22.16 21.53
N ARG A 64 15.50 22.63 22.36
CA ARG A 64 15.96 21.93 23.58
C ARG A 64 15.31 22.45 24.86
N ARG A 65 14.84 23.70 24.81
CA ARG A 65 14.09 24.39 25.87
C ARG A 65 13.08 25.32 25.19
N LEU A 66 11.95 25.53 25.85
CA LEU A 66 10.96 26.51 25.44
C LEU A 66 11.24 27.83 26.15
N ASN A 67 11.41 28.93 25.41
CA ASN A 67 11.49 30.28 25.96
C ASN A 67 10.40 31.17 25.37
N LEU A 68 9.29 31.30 26.09
CA LEU A 68 8.12 32.09 25.64
C LEU A 68 8.41 33.58 25.45
N SER A 69 9.45 34.12 26.12
CA SER A 69 9.80 35.54 26.03
C SER A 69 10.52 35.92 24.74
N GLU A 70 11.11 34.96 24.03
CA GLU A 70 11.85 35.19 22.79
C GLU A 70 10.97 35.17 21.54
N HIS A 71 9.72 34.69 21.66
CA HIS A 71 8.81 34.57 20.54
C HIS A 71 7.92 35.81 20.41
N ARG A 72 7.92 36.45 19.23
CA ARG A 72 7.05 37.60 18.90
C ARG A 72 5.62 37.14 18.53
N CYS A 73 5.02 36.32 19.39
CA CYS A 73 3.64 35.84 19.22
C CYS A 73 2.65 36.87 19.77
N PRO A 74 1.52 37.16 19.07
CA PRO A 74 0.44 37.95 19.65
C PRO A 74 -0.27 37.12 20.72
N TRP A 75 -0.04 37.46 21.99
CA TRP A 75 -0.73 36.82 23.11
C TRP A 75 -2.15 37.41 23.28
N PRO A 76 -3.15 36.62 23.70
CA PRO A 76 -3.07 35.23 24.19
C PRO A 76 -3.23 34.17 23.09
N VAL A 77 -2.34 33.16 23.04
CA VAL A 77 -2.56 31.95 22.22
C VAL A 77 -3.34 30.88 22.99
N ARG A 78 -4.13 30.10 22.26
CA ARG A 78 -4.92 28.96 22.77
C ARG A 78 -4.27 27.62 22.50
N ARG A 79 -3.52 27.50 21.41
CA ARG A 79 -2.89 26.24 20.98
C ARG A 79 -1.38 26.37 20.91
N MET A 80 -0.68 25.36 21.41
CA MET A 80 0.78 25.26 21.35
C MET A 80 1.19 23.93 20.73
N VAL A 81 1.85 23.99 19.58
CA VAL A 81 2.41 22.83 18.88
C VAL A 81 3.93 22.85 19.02
N LEU A 82 4.46 21.90 19.79
CA LEU A 82 5.88 21.76 20.13
C LEU A 82 6.41 20.37 19.73
N ARG A 83 5.77 19.71 18.77
CA ARG A 83 6.07 18.33 18.36
C ARG A 83 7.43 18.18 17.68
N GLN A 84 8.00 16.98 17.74
CA GLN A 84 9.26 16.62 17.03
C GLN A 84 10.43 17.55 17.41
N ASN A 85 10.63 17.74 18.71
CA ASN A 85 11.72 18.55 19.26
C ASN A 85 12.58 17.70 20.23
N SER A 86 13.49 18.34 20.97
CA SER A 86 14.33 17.71 21.98
C SER A 86 13.99 18.19 23.40
N LEU A 87 12.74 18.58 23.64
CA LEU A 87 12.29 19.05 24.94
C LEU A 87 12.29 17.89 25.95
N ARG A 88 12.77 18.17 27.15
CA ARG A 88 12.76 17.22 28.29
C ARG A 88 11.82 17.64 29.42
N ALA A 89 11.39 18.89 29.40
CA ALA A 89 10.52 19.53 30.36
C ALA A 89 9.88 20.76 29.73
N LEU A 90 8.73 21.18 30.28
CA LEU A 90 8.09 22.46 29.96
C LEU A 90 8.38 23.48 31.05
N SER A 91 8.52 24.74 30.66
CA SER A 91 8.24 25.87 31.56
C SER A 91 6.73 25.99 31.76
N PRO A 92 6.25 26.55 32.90
CA PRO A 92 4.82 26.80 33.11
C PRO A 92 4.20 27.54 31.92
N LEU A 93 3.14 26.96 31.36
CA LEU A 93 2.44 27.52 30.22
C LEU A 93 1.42 28.59 30.67
N PRO A 94 1.12 29.60 29.82
CA PRO A 94 0.13 30.64 30.14
C PRO A 94 -1.29 30.07 30.26
N GLU A 95 -2.12 30.71 31.10
CA GLU A 95 -3.49 30.23 31.39
C GLU A 95 -4.46 30.25 30.20
N SER A 96 -4.10 30.92 29.12
CA SER A 96 -4.88 30.94 27.88
C SER A 96 -4.73 29.66 27.04
N VAL A 97 -3.70 28.85 27.32
CA VAL A 97 -3.38 27.67 26.51
C VAL A 97 -4.31 26.51 26.88
N GLU A 98 -5.11 26.07 25.91
CA GLU A 98 -6.11 25.02 26.05
C GLU A 98 -5.70 23.71 25.32
N ASP A 99 -4.88 23.80 24.28
CA ASP A 99 -4.41 22.65 23.48
C ASP A 99 -2.88 22.63 23.41
N VAL A 100 -2.28 21.53 23.87
CA VAL A 100 -0.82 21.37 23.96
C VAL A 100 -0.38 20.09 23.27
N ASP A 101 0.43 20.21 22.22
CA ASP A 101 1.09 19.09 21.56
C ASP A 101 2.60 19.12 21.82
N VAL A 102 3.08 18.17 22.62
CA VAL A 102 4.50 17.93 22.90
C VAL A 102 4.92 16.53 22.45
N SER A 103 4.24 15.97 21.46
CA SER A 103 4.57 14.63 20.93
C SER A 103 5.97 14.58 20.31
N TRP A 104 6.57 13.39 20.26
CA TRP A 104 7.91 13.21 19.66
C TRP A 104 8.97 14.12 20.28
N ASN A 105 9.04 14.15 21.61
CA ASN A 105 10.07 14.83 22.37
C ASN A 105 10.83 13.82 23.25
N ALA A 106 11.55 14.27 24.27
CA ALA A 106 12.38 13.45 25.15
C ALA A 106 11.95 13.52 26.62
N PHE A 107 10.64 13.53 26.87
CA PHE A 107 10.09 13.58 28.23
C PHE A 107 10.21 12.21 28.93
N ALA A 108 11.03 12.15 29.99
CA ALA A 108 11.17 10.93 30.81
C ALA A 108 9.90 10.61 31.63
N GLN A 109 9.12 11.63 31.94
CA GLN A 109 7.81 11.54 32.60
C GLN A 109 6.84 12.46 31.85
N LEU A 110 5.55 12.16 31.87
CA LEU A 110 4.54 13.10 31.36
C LEU A 110 4.69 14.46 32.07
N PRO A 111 4.33 15.59 31.41
CA PRO A 111 4.36 16.91 32.05
C PRO A 111 3.63 16.93 33.39
N ARG A 112 4.16 17.68 34.37
CA ARG A 112 3.49 17.93 35.64
C ARG A 112 2.30 18.86 35.43
N ALA A 113 1.28 18.77 36.28
CA ALA A 113 0.15 19.70 36.22
C ALA A 113 0.58 21.17 36.33
N ALA A 114 1.57 21.48 37.19
CA ALA A 114 2.12 22.84 37.35
C ALA A 114 2.84 23.40 36.11
N GLN A 115 3.15 22.55 35.12
CA GLN A 115 3.74 22.98 33.85
C GLN A 115 2.66 23.29 32.80
N LEU A 116 1.42 22.87 33.03
CA LEU A 116 0.30 23.03 32.13
C LEU A 116 -0.67 24.07 32.70
N SER A 117 -1.54 24.63 31.86
CA SER A 117 -2.62 25.50 32.35
C SER A 117 -3.77 24.69 32.92
N ALA A 118 -4.47 25.22 33.92
CA ALA A 118 -5.73 24.64 34.42
C ALA A 118 -6.84 24.61 33.34
N SER A 119 -6.72 25.45 32.31
CA SER A 119 -7.61 25.52 31.15
C SER A 119 -7.33 24.44 30.10
N THR A 120 -6.26 23.64 30.24
CA THR A 120 -5.88 22.61 29.26
C THR A 120 -7.02 21.60 29.05
N ARG A 121 -7.52 21.52 27.82
CA ARG A 121 -8.57 20.60 27.36
C ARG A 121 -8.02 19.46 26.52
N ALA A 122 -6.96 19.70 25.75
CA ALA A 122 -6.31 18.70 24.93
C ALA A 122 -4.81 18.65 25.24
N LEU A 123 -4.30 17.44 25.48
CA LEU A 123 -2.89 17.21 25.74
C LEU A 123 -2.40 16.01 24.93
N ASN A 124 -1.43 16.27 24.04
CA ASN A 124 -0.73 15.26 23.27
C ASN A 124 0.72 15.13 23.73
N VAL A 125 1.05 14.00 24.35
CA VAL A 125 2.39 13.64 24.85
C VAL A 125 2.86 12.32 24.23
N ALA A 126 2.33 11.96 23.06
CA ALA A 126 2.67 10.71 22.40
C ALA A 126 4.17 10.63 22.02
N TRP A 127 4.72 9.42 21.97
CA TRP A 127 6.08 9.13 21.47
C TRP A 127 7.18 9.90 22.19
N ASN A 128 7.13 9.92 23.52
CA ASN A 128 8.12 10.60 24.37
C ASN A 128 9.03 9.65 25.15
N GLY A 129 8.68 8.36 25.20
CA GLY A 129 9.38 7.37 26.03
C GLY A 129 9.12 7.53 27.53
N ALA A 130 8.09 8.27 27.93
CA ALA A 130 7.76 8.53 29.33
C ALA A 130 7.37 7.23 30.06
N SER A 131 7.98 6.95 31.22
CA SER A 131 7.68 5.73 32.01
C SER A 131 6.68 5.95 33.15
N SER A 132 6.44 7.20 33.53
CA SER A 132 5.46 7.58 34.54
C SER A 132 4.78 8.90 34.20
N ALA A 133 3.68 9.19 34.89
CA ALA A 133 3.12 10.53 34.86
C ALA A 133 3.93 11.50 35.72
N GLY A 134 3.84 12.79 35.40
CA GLY A 134 4.29 13.88 36.25
C GLY A 134 3.34 14.10 37.43
N ASP A 135 3.84 14.82 38.42
CA ASP A 135 3.12 15.14 39.66
C ASP A 135 1.78 15.84 39.37
N GLU A 136 0.76 15.42 40.12
CA GLU A 136 -0.58 16.03 40.16
C GLU A 136 -1.35 16.09 38.84
N LEU A 137 -0.99 15.31 37.81
CA LEU A 137 -1.71 15.31 36.53
C LEU A 137 -3.22 15.02 36.67
N HIS A 138 -3.61 14.33 37.74
CA HIS A 138 -5.00 14.07 38.11
C HIS A 138 -5.81 15.35 38.43
N ALA A 139 -5.15 16.49 38.64
CA ALA A 139 -5.78 17.79 38.92
C ALA A 139 -6.26 18.53 37.66
N LEU A 140 -5.93 18.06 36.46
CA LEU A 140 -6.38 18.66 35.19
C LEU A 140 -7.84 18.29 34.88
N ARG A 141 -8.77 18.89 35.63
CA ARG A 141 -10.21 18.57 35.58
C ARG A 141 -10.89 18.98 34.28
N SER A 142 -10.29 19.89 33.52
CA SER A 142 -10.79 20.39 32.23
C SER A 142 -10.39 19.51 31.04
N LEU A 143 -9.55 18.49 31.27
CA LEU A 143 -8.98 17.68 30.20
C LEU A 143 -10.06 16.78 29.56
N GLU A 144 -10.32 17.00 28.28
CA GLU A 144 -11.28 16.27 27.45
C GLU A 144 -10.59 15.28 26.51
N GLU A 145 -9.36 15.56 26.09
CA GLU A 145 -8.56 14.72 25.20
C GLU A 145 -7.16 14.51 25.75
N LEU A 146 -6.76 13.24 25.85
CA LEU A 146 -5.42 12.84 26.27
C LEU A 146 -4.84 11.80 25.33
N ARG A 147 -3.69 12.14 24.73
CA ARG A 147 -2.90 11.27 23.86
C ARG A 147 -1.56 10.99 24.49
N VAL A 148 -1.29 9.73 24.81
CA VAL A 148 -0.07 9.25 25.47
C VAL A 148 0.49 8.00 24.79
N GLU A 149 0.15 7.78 23.51
CA GLU A 149 0.59 6.63 22.73
C GLU A 149 2.12 6.56 22.63
N GLY A 150 2.70 5.37 22.46
CA GLY A 150 4.14 5.24 22.20
C GLY A 150 5.03 5.64 23.38
N ASN A 151 4.54 5.49 24.60
CA ASN A 151 5.28 5.72 25.84
C ASN A 151 5.59 4.39 26.53
N ARG A 152 6.04 4.42 27.78
CA ARG A 152 6.38 3.24 28.60
C ARG A 152 5.52 3.18 29.87
N LEU A 153 4.31 3.70 29.81
CA LEU A 153 3.42 3.79 30.96
C LEU A 153 2.92 2.40 31.34
N ALA A 154 3.00 2.07 32.63
CA ALA A 154 2.55 0.78 33.16
C ALA A 154 1.13 0.81 33.76
N THR A 155 0.60 2.00 34.10
CA THR A 155 -0.72 2.19 34.72
C THR A 155 -1.36 3.50 34.26
N LEU A 156 -2.67 3.66 34.47
CA LEU A 156 -3.42 4.89 34.15
C LEU A 156 -3.94 5.60 35.41
N ARG A 157 -3.29 5.40 36.56
CA ARG A 157 -3.73 5.96 37.85
C ARG A 157 -3.72 7.49 37.92
N PHE A 158 -2.99 8.12 37.00
CA PHE A 158 -2.83 9.56 36.91
C PHE A 158 -4.00 10.26 36.20
N LEU A 159 -4.98 9.52 35.67
CA LEU A 159 -6.11 10.12 34.97
C LEU A 159 -6.86 11.13 35.86
N PRO A 160 -7.42 12.21 35.26
CA PRO A 160 -8.10 13.28 35.99
C PRO A 160 -9.21 12.82 36.93
N SER A 161 -9.40 13.54 38.04
CA SER A 161 -10.51 13.34 38.98
C SER A 161 -11.11 14.68 39.43
N PRO A 162 -12.38 15.00 39.07
CA PRO A 162 -13.28 14.23 38.21
C PRO A 162 -12.75 14.08 36.78
N CYS A 163 -13.09 12.97 36.13
CA CYS A 163 -12.65 12.69 34.77
C CYS A 163 -13.63 13.28 33.74
N ALA A 164 -13.17 14.26 32.97
CA ALA A 164 -13.93 14.88 31.87
C ALA A 164 -13.58 14.31 30.49
N LEU A 165 -12.64 13.36 30.42
CA LEU A 165 -12.13 12.80 29.17
C LEU A 165 -13.25 12.21 28.30
N ARG A 166 -13.18 12.57 27.02
CA ARG A 166 -13.99 12.05 25.91
C ARG A 166 -13.14 11.18 24.99
N VAL A 167 -11.86 11.50 24.84
CA VAL A 167 -10.89 10.77 24.02
C VAL A 167 -9.68 10.44 24.89
N LEU A 168 -9.34 9.15 24.94
CA LEU A 168 -8.11 8.67 25.55
C LEU A 168 -7.42 7.72 24.58
N ARG A 169 -6.22 8.09 24.14
CA ARG A 169 -5.36 7.21 23.37
C ARG A 169 -4.11 6.89 24.17
N ALA A 170 -4.02 5.65 24.59
CA ALA A 170 -2.93 5.11 25.40
C ALA A 170 -2.34 3.84 24.76
N GLY A 171 -2.40 3.76 23.42
CA GLY A 171 -1.82 2.65 22.67
C GLY A 171 -0.29 2.59 22.77
N ASP A 172 0.30 1.47 22.37
CA ASP A 172 1.74 1.23 22.31
C ASP A 172 2.45 1.67 23.61
N ASN A 173 1.98 1.16 24.75
CA ASN A 173 2.51 1.39 26.09
C ASN A 173 2.83 0.06 26.79
N ALA A 174 3.13 0.09 28.09
CA ALA A 174 3.40 -1.10 28.91
C ALA A 174 2.24 -1.43 29.87
N LEU A 175 1.00 -1.05 29.53
CA LEU A 175 -0.16 -1.31 30.38
C LEU A 175 -0.42 -2.82 30.46
N TRP A 176 -0.44 -3.35 31.67
CA TRP A 176 -0.71 -4.77 31.93
C TRP A 176 -2.07 -5.01 32.59
N GLN A 177 -2.65 -3.98 33.19
CA GLN A 177 -3.99 -3.99 33.79
C GLN A 177 -4.65 -2.60 33.68
N LEU A 178 -5.97 -2.57 33.62
CA LEU A 178 -6.75 -1.33 33.72
C LEU A 178 -7.10 -1.00 35.18
N ASP A 179 -6.88 0.25 35.58
CA ASP A 179 -7.16 0.75 36.92
C ASP A 179 -8.57 1.37 37.05
N ASP A 180 -9.08 1.44 38.28
CA ASP A 180 -10.35 2.13 38.59
C ASP A 180 -10.39 3.60 38.16
N ALA A 181 -9.23 4.24 37.98
CA ALA A 181 -9.13 5.60 37.47
C ALA A 181 -9.76 5.76 36.08
N LEU A 182 -9.52 4.79 35.18
CA LEU A 182 -10.16 4.75 33.87
C LEU A 182 -11.67 4.54 34.01
N GLY A 183 -12.10 3.67 34.93
CA GLY A 183 -13.51 3.39 35.17
C GLY A 183 -14.34 4.59 35.66
N ARG A 184 -13.70 5.68 36.12
CA ARG A 184 -14.36 6.95 36.49
C ARG A 184 -14.57 7.90 35.31
N CYS A 185 -13.98 7.62 34.15
CA CYS A 185 -14.11 8.40 32.94
C CYS A 185 -15.40 8.07 32.19
N GLU A 186 -16.55 8.28 32.83
CA GLU A 186 -17.86 7.88 32.31
C GLU A 186 -18.30 8.65 31.05
N ARG A 187 -17.61 9.76 30.73
CA ARG A 187 -17.83 10.57 29.51
C ARG A 187 -17.03 10.11 28.29
N LEU A 188 -16.19 9.08 28.47
CA LEU A 188 -15.31 8.59 27.42
C LEU A 188 -16.13 8.04 26.26
N ARG A 189 -15.75 8.45 25.04
CA ARG A 189 -16.35 8.03 23.77
C ARG A 189 -15.38 7.25 22.92
N GLU A 190 -14.10 7.61 22.95
CA GLU A 190 -13.03 6.93 22.23
C GLU A 190 -11.95 6.47 23.22
N LEU A 191 -11.64 5.18 23.16
CA LEU A 191 -10.59 4.57 23.96
C LEU A 191 -9.71 3.68 23.06
N ASP A 192 -8.45 4.07 22.92
CA ASP A 192 -7.43 3.24 22.28
C ASP A 192 -6.42 2.75 23.32
N LEU A 193 -6.33 1.44 23.44
CA LEU A 193 -5.41 0.71 24.32
C LEU A 193 -4.55 -0.28 23.52
N SER A 194 -4.50 -0.15 22.20
CA SER A 194 -3.83 -1.11 21.32
C SER A 194 -2.33 -1.23 21.62
N GLY A 195 -1.69 -2.36 21.36
CA GLY A 195 -0.24 -2.51 21.57
C GLY A 195 0.20 -2.54 23.03
N ASN A 196 -0.71 -2.79 23.97
CA ASN A 196 -0.41 -3.02 25.38
C ASN A 196 -0.35 -4.53 25.71
N VAL A 197 -0.17 -4.91 26.98
CA VAL A 197 -0.07 -6.32 27.41
C VAL A 197 -1.20 -6.64 28.39
N LEU A 198 -2.43 -6.30 28.00
CA LEU A 198 -3.59 -6.36 28.89
C LEU A 198 -3.96 -7.80 29.27
N GLY A 199 -4.04 -8.07 30.57
CA GLY A 199 -4.61 -9.31 31.10
C GLY A 199 -6.14 -9.32 31.05
N ALA A 200 -6.73 -10.53 31.03
CA ALA A 200 -8.18 -10.76 31.01
C ALA A 200 -8.96 -10.12 32.20
N ALA A 201 -8.27 -9.81 33.30
CA ALA A 201 -8.85 -9.19 34.50
C ALA A 201 -9.33 -7.73 34.30
N SER A 202 -8.98 -7.10 33.16
CA SER A 202 -9.33 -5.72 32.86
C SER A 202 -10.79 -5.48 32.44
N ALA A 203 -11.55 -6.57 32.24
CA ALA A 203 -12.95 -6.58 31.83
C ALA A 203 -13.89 -5.69 32.67
N GLY A 204 -13.76 -5.74 34.01
CA GLY A 204 -14.68 -5.06 34.91
C GLY A 204 -14.62 -3.53 34.84
N VAL A 205 -13.46 -2.97 34.46
CA VAL A 205 -13.27 -1.52 34.36
C VAL A 205 -13.97 -0.96 33.12
N LEU A 206 -13.84 -1.66 31.98
CA LEU A 206 -14.47 -1.26 30.72
C LEU A 206 -16.00 -1.22 30.83
N ALA A 207 -16.60 -2.11 31.63
CA ALA A 207 -18.04 -2.18 31.83
C ALA A 207 -18.69 -0.88 32.36
N ARG A 208 -17.90 0.00 32.98
CA ARG A 208 -18.37 1.30 33.50
C ARG A 208 -18.45 2.39 32.43
N LEU A 209 -17.78 2.22 31.29
CA LEU A 209 -17.67 3.22 30.21
C LEU A 209 -18.89 3.21 29.29
N ARG A 210 -20.08 3.49 29.84
CA ARG A 210 -21.38 3.30 29.15
C ARG A 210 -21.60 4.19 27.93
N LEU A 211 -20.87 5.30 27.81
CA LEU A 211 -20.94 6.22 26.68
C LEU A 211 -19.90 5.93 25.59
N LEU A 212 -19.09 4.87 25.76
CA LEU A 212 -18.06 4.52 24.80
C LEU A 212 -18.68 4.15 23.45
N GLU A 213 -18.18 4.80 22.41
CA GLU A 213 -18.59 4.60 21.01
C GLU A 213 -17.51 3.82 20.24
N GLU A 214 -16.24 3.95 20.63
CA GLU A 214 -15.10 3.33 19.98
C GLU A 214 -14.12 2.74 21.00
N LEU A 215 -13.81 1.46 20.83
CA LEU A 215 -12.83 0.73 21.63
C LEU A 215 -11.84 0.03 20.72
N ARG A 216 -10.55 0.38 20.83
CA ARG A 216 -9.45 -0.37 20.22
C ARG A 216 -8.60 -1.04 21.27
N ILE A 217 -8.46 -2.36 21.15
CA ILE A 217 -7.59 -3.21 21.98
C ILE A 217 -6.83 -4.20 21.07
N ALA A 218 -6.40 -3.70 19.91
CA ALA A 218 -5.62 -4.46 18.95
C ALA A 218 -4.20 -4.72 19.48
N ARG A 219 -3.51 -5.76 19.02
CA ARG A 219 -2.11 -6.04 19.41
C ARG A 219 -1.92 -6.18 20.94
N CYS A 220 -2.91 -6.69 21.68
CA CYS A 220 -2.90 -6.80 23.14
C CYS A 220 -2.56 -8.20 23.68
N ARG A 221 -2.24 -9.16 22.79
CA ARG A 221 -1.99 -10.58 23.11
C ARG A 221 -3.17 -11.28 23.81
N LEU A 222 -4.40 -10.85 23.55
CA LEU A 222 -5.59 -11.42 24.15
C LEU A 222 -5.85 -12.82 23.58
N ALA A 223 -5.68 -13.86 24.40
CA ALA A 223 -6.01 -15.24 24.01
C ALA A 223 -7.49 -15.61 24.25
N LEU A 224 -8.12 -14.97 25.24
CA LEU A 224 -9.51 -15.18 25.61
C LEU A 224 -10.13 -13.88 26.11
N LEU A 225 -11.40 -13.67 25.79
CA LEU A 225 -12.23 -12.59 26.34
C LEU A 225 -13.35 -13.19 27.19
N PRO A 226 -13.48 -12.83 28.48
CA PRO A 226 -14.57 -13.31 29.31
C PRO A 226 -15.92 -12.77 28.80
N PRO A 227 -17.04 -13.49 28.96
CA PRO A 227 -18.35 -13.04 28.48
C PRO A 227 -18.80 -11.67 29.02
N ALA A 228 -18.32 -11.26 30.18
CA ALA A 228 -18.63 -9.95 30.76
C ALA A 228 -17.67 -8.82 30.31
N ALA A 229 -16.70 -9.09 29.42
CA ALA A 229 -15.61 -8.15 29.09
C ALA A 229 -16.08 -6.77 28.64
N PHE A 230 -17.15 -6.73 27.85
CA PHE A 230 -17.72 -5.51 27.29
C PHE A 230 -19.13 -5.25 27.81
N GLN A 231 -19.50 -5.87 28.93
CA GLN A 231 -20.84 -5.73 29.50
C GLN A 231 -21.09 -4.25 29.83
N GLY A 232 -22.13 -3.65 29.25
CA GLY A 232 -22.47 -2.24 29.50
C GLY A 232 -22.01 -1.26 28.42
N LEU A 233 -21.16 -1.67 27.47
CA LEU A 233 -20.75 -0.87 26.29
C LEU A 233 -21.85 -0.79 25.22
N ARG A 234 -23.08 -0.44 25.60
CA ARG A 234 -24.27 -0.47 24.72
C ARG A 234 -24.28 0.59 23.61
N ASN A 235 -23.37 1.57 23.68
CA ASN A 235 -23.22 2.60 22.67
C ASN A 235 -22.07 2.33 21.68
N LEU A 236 -21.36 1.21 21.84
CA LEU A 236 -20.22 0.88 21.02
C LEU A 236 -20.63 0.68 19.56
N ARG A 237 -19.94 1.39 18.67
CA ARG A 237 -20.09 1.36 17.21
C ARG A 237 -18.87 0.72 16.56
N THR A 238 -17.68 0.96 17.12
CA THR A 238 -16.43 0.43 16.61
C THR A 238 -15.74 -0.42 17.67
N LEU A 239 -15.44 -1.67 17.33
CA LEU A 239 -14.65 -2.57 18.16
C LEU A 239 -13.49 -3.15 17.34
N ASP A 240 -12.27 -2.87 17.78
CA ASP A 240 -11.06 -3.43 17.19
C ASP A 240 -10.37 -4.41 18.15
N LEU A 241 -10.39 -5.69 17.75
CA LEU A 241 -9.74 -6.84 18.39
C LEU A 241 -8.59 -7.40 17.54
N SER A 242 -8.11 -6.65 16.55
CA SER A 242 -7.13 -7.15 15.57
C SER A 242 -5.79 -7.52 16.21
N ASP A 243 -5.06 -8.43 15.58
CA ASP A 243 -3.72 -8.86 15.97
C ASP A 243 -3.62 -9.31 17.44
N ASN A 244 -4.64 -10.04 17.89
CA ASN A 244 -4.65 -10.72 19.18
C ASN A 244 -4.43 -12.23 18.99
N GLU A 245 -4.60 -13.01 20.06
CA GLU A 245 -4.38 -14.46 20.04
C GLU A 245 -5.69 -15.26 20.15
N LEU A 246 -6.82 -14.64 19.78
CA LEU A 246 -8.14 -15.25 19.92
C LEU A 246 -8.26 -16.48 19.04
N GLN A 247 -8.57 -17.62 19.65
CA GLN A 247 -8.79 -18.89 18.93
C GLN A 247 -10.25 -19.10 18.53
N VAL A 248 -11.18 -18.42 19.21
CA VAL A 248 -12.63 -18.49 19.02
C VAL A 248 -13.20 -17.08 19.04
N LEU A 249 -14.22 -16.84 18.22
CA LEU A 249 -14.95 -15.57 18.22
C LEU A 249 -15.67 -15.41 19.57
N PRO A 250 -15.42 -14.32 20.33
CA PRO A 250 -15.90 -14.18 21.70
C PRO A 250 -17.37 -13.73 21.76
N LEU A 251 -18.30 -14.46 21.13
CA LEU A 251 -19.73 -14.08 21.04
C LEU A 251 -20.33 -13.76 22.41
N GLY A 252 -19.96 -14.51 23.46
CA GLY A 252 -20.40 -14.22 24.83
C GLY A 252 -20.10 -12.79 25.28
N ALA A 253 -18.98 -12.22 24.84
CA ALA A 253 -18.54 -10.86 25.18
C ALA A 253 -19.11 -9.76 24.27
N ILE A 254 -19.46 -10.08 23.01
CA ILE A 254 -19.83 -9.07 22.01
C ILE A 254 -21.31 -9.11 21.62
N HIS A 255 -22.08 -10.16 21.91
CA HIS A 255 -23.44 -10.34 21.39
C HIS A 255 -24.46 -9.25 21.77
N HIS A 256 -24.21 -8.47 22.83
CA HIS A 256 -25.08 -7.40 23.31
C HIS A 256 -24.72 -6.01 22.76
N LEU A 257 -23.76 -5.94 21.83
CA LEU A 257 -23.32 -4.69 21.19
C LEU A 257 -24.23 -4.35 20.00
N ASP A 258 -25.51 -4.10 20.27
CA ASP A 258 -26.55 -3.98 19.23
C ASP A 258 -26.37 -2.76 18.28
N LYS A 259 -25.51 -1.80 18.66
CA LYS A 259 -25.17 -0.60 17.87
C LYS A 259 -23.87 -0.73 17.07
N LEU A 260 -23.23 -1.90 17.11
CA LEU A 260 -21.96 -2.14 16.45
C LEU A 260 -22.10 -1.99 14.93
N ARG A 261 -21.21 -1.19 14.34
CA ARG A 261 -21.11 -0.91 12.90
C ARG A 261 -19.83 -1.46 12.31
N ASN A 262 -18.72 -1.40 13.06
CA ASN A 262 -17.41 -1.79 12.57
C ASN A 262 -16.80 -2.81 13.55
N LEU A 263 -16.53 -4.01 13.04
CA LEU A 263 -15.92 -5.10 13.82
C LEU A 263 -14.65 -5.59 13.13
N TYR A 264 -13.51 -5.32 13.76
CA TYR A 264 -12.20 -5.73 13.28
C TYR A 264 -11.64 -6.85 14.16
N ILE A 265 -11.41 -8.02 13.57
CA ILE A 265 -10.83 -9.21 14.25
C ILE A 265 -9.76 -9.82 13.35
N ARG A 266 -9.07 -8.97 12.58
CA ARG A 266 -7.98 -9.38 11.68
C ARG A 266 -6.82 -9.98 12.49
N GLY A 267 -6.02 -10.86 11.90
CA GLY A 267 -4.73 -11.26 12.50
C GLY A 267 -4.86 -12.05 13.81
N ASN A 268 -5.95 -12.79 13.98
CA ASN A 268 -6.17 -13.67 15.13
C ASN A 268 -5.93 -15.14 14.73
N ARG A 269 -6.31 -16.09 15.60
CA ARG A 269 -6.13 -17.54 15.38
C ARG A 269 -7.47 -18.26 15.22
N LEU A 270 -8.50 -17.57 14.74
CA LEU A 270 -9.85 -18.12 14.57
C LEU A 270 -9.83 -19.26 13.55
N ARG A 271 -10.26 -20.47 13.94
CA ARG A 271 -10.32 -21.64 13.03
C ARG A 271 -11.72 -21.94 12.51
N VAL A 272 -12.72 -21.72 13.36
CA VAL A 272 -14.12 -22.02 13.09
C VAL A 272 -14.96 -20.86 13.63
N LEU A 273 -15.95 -20.45 12.85
CA LEU A 273 -16.99 -19.54 13.31
C LEU A 273 -18.18 -20.38 13.83
N PRO A 274 -18.83 -19.94 14.92
CA PRO A 274 -20.03 -20.62 15.43
C PRO A 274 -21.09 -20.81 14.32
N PRO A 275 -21.68 -22.02 14.19
CA PRO A 275 -22.39 -22.44 12.96
C PRO A 275 -23.75 -21.79 12.70
N GLU A 276 -24.34 -21.08 13.67
CA GLU A 276 -25.67 -20.49 13.53
C GLU A 276 -25.62 -18.96 13.64
N ALA A 277 -25.95 -18.28 12.54
CA ALA A 277 -26.26 -16.86 12.50
C ALA A 277 -25.24 -15.99 13.25
N THR A 278 -23.95 -16.29 13.06
CA THR A 278 -22.82 -15.83 13.89
C THR A 278 -22.87 -14.32 14.17
N PHE A 279 -23.19 -13.54 13.15
CA PHE A 279 -23.21 -12.08 13.22
C PHE A 279 -24.62 -11.47 13.19
N SER A 280 -25.68 -12.29 13.21
CA SER A 280 -27.08 -11.82 13.11
C SER A 280 -27.53 -10.87 14.24
N ARG A 281 -26.79 -10.84 15.35
CA ARG A 281 -26.99 -9.91 16.48
C ARG A 281 -26.44 -8.50 16.20
N PHE A 282 -25.76 -8.30 15.08
CA PHE A 282 -25.20 -7.01 14.66
C PHE A 282 -25.91 -6.51 13.40
N PRO A 283 -27.21 -6.19 13.45
CA PRO A 283 -27.98 -5.83 12.26
C PRO A 283 -27.52 -4.52 11.61
N LEU A 284 -26.78 -3.68 12.35
CA LEU A 284 -26.25 -2.39 11.89
C LEU A 284 -24.79 -2.49 11.40
N LEU A 285 -24.23 -3.70 11.28
CA LEU A 285 -22.84 -3.88 10.86
C LEU A 285 -22.65 -3.41 9.41
N GLU A 286 -21.69 -2.51 9.23
CA GLU A 286 -21.28 -1.88 7.97
C GLU A 286 -19.95 -2.47 7.48
N ASP A 287 -18.99 -2.68 8.40
CA ASP A 287 -17.67 -3.26 8.09
C ASP A 287 -17.36 -4.47 8.97
N LEU A 288 -17.00 -5.59 8.34
CA LEU A 288 -16.56 -6.82 9.01
C LEU A 288 -15.22 -7.31 8.45
N HIS A 289 -14.19 -7.28 9.31
CA HIS A 289 -12.84 -7.71 8.93
C HIS A 289 -12.45 -8.96 9.73
N LEU A 290 -12.34 -10.08 9.02
CA LEU A 290 -11.96 -11.40 9.53
C LEU A 290 -10.65 -11.91 8.89
N SER A 291 -9.92 -11.02 8.22
CA SER A 291 -8.71 -11.34 7.48
C SER A 291 -7.59 -11.92 8.33
N SER A 292 -6.66 -12.64 7.71
CA SER A 292 -5.46 -13.18 8.37
C SER A 292 -5.79 -14.02 9.61
N ASN A 293 -6.81 -14.88 9.51
CA ASN A 293 -7.16 -15.88 10.50
C ASN A 293 -6.85 -17.29 9.94
N ALA A 294 -7.38 -18.34 10.58
CA ALA A 294 -7.26 -19.72 10.12
C ALA A 294 -8.63 -20.34 9.79
N ILE A 295 -9.62 -19.52 9.42
CA ILE A 295 -11.00 -19.96 9.20
C ILE A 295 -11.03 -20.90 8.00
N SER A 296 -11.47 -22.14 8.20
CA SER A 296 -11.51 -23.16 7.15
C SER A 296 -12.90 -23.44 6.58
N VAL A 297 -13.94 -23.19 7.38
CA VAL A 297 -15.34 -23.47 7.03
C VAL A 297 -16.21 -22.30 7.46
N LEU A 298 -17.12 -21.90 6.58
CA LEU A 298 -18.23 -21.00 6.86
C LEU A 298 -19.53 -21.82 6.85
N SER A 299 -20.53 -21.38 7.61
CA SER A 299 -21.88 -21.97 7.58
C SER A 299 -22.79 -21.08 6.76
N GLU A 300 -23.79 -21.64 6.07
CA GLU A 300 -24.68 -20.90 5.14
C GLU A 300 -25.27 -19.61 5.73
N ASN A 301 -25.53 -19.59 7.03
CA ASN A 301 -26.13 -18.46 7.73
C ASN A 301 -25.11 -17.57 8.48
N THR A 302 -23.80 -17.74 8.29
CA THR A 302 -22.78 -16.96 9.03
C THR A 302 -23.01 -15.45 8.90
N PHE A 303 -23.37 -14.95 7.72
CA PHE A 303 -23.62 -13.53 7.44
C PHE A 303 -25.11 -13.17 7.29
N ALA A 304 -26.01 -14.02 7.77
CA ALA A 304 -27.44 -13.78 7.66
C ALA A 304 -27.85 -12.46 8.35
N ASN A 305 -28.78 -11.73 7.73
CA ASN A 305 -29.37 -10.47 8.21
C ASN A 305 -28.43 -9.25 8.28
N LEU A 306 -27.22 -9.32 7.71
CA LEU A 306 -26.31 -8.17 7.63
C LEU A 306 -26.65 -7.26 6.43
N THR A 307 -27.85 -6.69 6.43
CA THR A 307 -28.37 -5.90 5.29
C THR A 307 -27.67 -4.55 5.10
N PHE A 308 -27.02 -4.03 6.14
CA PHE A 308 -26.23 -2.78 6.09
C PHE A 308 -24.75 -3.01 5.76
N LEU A 309 -24.30 -4.26 5.61
CA LEU A 309 -22.89 -4.56 5.40
C LEU A 309 -22.44 -4.04 4.04
N GLU A 310 -21.41 -3.19 4.05
CA GLU A 310 -20.80 -2.59 2.86
C GLU A 310 -19.44 -3.23 2.54
N THR A 311 -18.68 -3.61 3.58
CA THR A 311 -17.35 -4.22 3.46
C THR A 311 -17.27 -5.56 4.19
N LEU A 312 -16.82 -6.59 3.47
CA LEU A 312 -16.48 -7.89 4.04
C LEU A 312 -15.07 -8.30 3.61
N GLU A 313 -14.17 -8.42 4.58
CA GLU A 313 -12.80 -8.90 4.36
C GLU A 313 -12.60 -10.28 5.02
N LEU A 314 -12.30 -11.27 4.18
CA LEU A 314 -12.07 -12.67 4.56
C LEU A 314 -10.71 -13.16 4.05
N ASP A 315 -9.84 -12.27 3.58
CA ASP A 315 -8.59 -12.63 2.95
C ASP A 315 -7.62 -13.33 3.91
N SER A 316 -6.66 -14.07 3.34
CA SER A 316 -5.62 -14.76 4.08
C SER A 316 -6.18 -15.71 5.15
N ASN A 317 -7.26 -16.42 4.82
CA ASN A 317 -7.85 -17.49 5.63
C ASN A 317 -7.54 -18.86 4.98
N ARG A 318 -8.27 -19.91 5.38
CA ARG A 318 -8.12 -21.27 4.86
C ARG A 318 -9.41 -21.77 4.22
N LEU A 319 -10.22 -20.89 3.63
CA LEU A 319 -11.49 -21.28 3.02
C LEU A 319 -11.24 -22.10 1.75
N HIS A 320 -11.82 -23.30 1.68
CA HIS A 320 -11.67 -24.21 0.52
C HIS A 320 -12.94 -24.27 -0.34
N SER A 321 -14.04 -23.73 0.19
CA SER A 321 -15.33 -23.59 -0.49
C SER A 321 -16.13 -22.46 0.14
N LEU A 322 -17.15 -22.01 -0.59
CA LEU A 322 -18.19 -21.12 -0.10
C LEU A 322 -19.52 -21.91 -0.06
N PRO A 323 -20.23 -21.93 1.08
CA PRO A 323 -21.52 -22.61 1.17
C PRO A 323 -22.57 -21.96 0.25
N PRO A 324 -23.55 -22.74 -0.24
CA PRO A 324 -24.67 -22.22 -1.01
C PRO A 324 -25.38 -21.07 -0.31
N GLY A 325 -25.51 -19.94 -0.98
CA GLY A 325 -26.27 -18.79 -0.48
C GLY A 325 -25.62 -18.06 0.70
N ILE A 326 -24.34 -18.29 1.00
CA ILE A 326 -23.60 -17.64 2.11
C ILE A 326 -23.69 -16.10 2.11
N PHE A 327 -23.84 -15.50 0.93
CA PHE A 327 -23.95 -14.05 0.74
C PHE A 327 -25.39 -13.56 0.53
N SER A 328 -26.38 -14.42 0.76
CA SER A 328 -27.79 -14.06 0.64
C SER A 328 -28.16 -12.98 1.66
N GLY A 329 -28.83 -11.92 1.20
CA GLY A 329 -29.25 -10.80 2.05
C GLY A 329 -28.20 -9.69 2.22
N LEU A 330 -26.97 -9.87 1.74
CA LEU A 330 -25.92 -8.82 1.73
C LEU A 330 -26.16 -7.80 0.60
N ILE A 331 -27.35 -7.21 0.58
CA ILE A 331 -27.86 -6.39 -0.53
C ILE A 331 -27.09 -5.08 -0.71
N ASN A 332 -26.41 -4.57 0.33
CA ASN A 332 -25.64 -3.34 0.27
C ASN A 332 -24.13 -3.57 0.11
N LEU A 333 -23.68 -4.83 0.02
CA LEU A 333 -22.24 -5.12 -0.03
C LEU A 333 -21.59 -4.52 -1.27
N GLN A 334 -20.56 -3.72 -1.05
CA GLN A 334 -19.83 -2.98 -2.08
C GLN A 334 -18.40 -3.51 -2.26
N ARG A 335 -17.79 -4.04 -1.19
CA ARG A 335 -16.43 -4.56 -1.21
C ARG A 335 -16.37 -5.95 -0.61
N LEU A 336 -15.82 -6.89 -1.38
CA LEU A 336 -15.55 -8.26 -0.94
C LEU A 336 -14.09 -8.61 -1.23
N VAL A 337 -13.37 -9.00 -0.18
CA VAL A 337 -11.96 -9.44 -0.27
C VAL A 337 -11.88 -10.89 0.17
N LEU A 338 -11.57 -11.79 -0.77
CA LEU A 338 -11.42 -13.23 -0.55
C LEU A 338 -10.00 -13.73 -0.81
N SER A 339 -9.07 -12.82 -1.17
CA SER A 339 -7.71 -13.13 -1.57
C SER A 339 -6.98 -14.06 -0.58
N GLY A 340 -6.11 -14.96 -1.05
CA GLY A 340 -5.34 -15.87 -0.19
C GLY A 340 -6.13 -17.02 0.42
N ASN A 341 -7.34 -17.32 -0.07
CA ASN A 341 -8.10 -18.51 0.26
C ASN A 341 -8.15 -19.48 -0.93
N PRO A 342 -7.83 -20.78 -0.78
CA PRO A 342 -7.81 -21.75 -1.88
C PRO A 342 -9.23 -22.13 -2.38
N LEU A 343 -9.92 -21.18 -3.00
CA LEU A 343 -11.27 -21.29 -3.54
C LEU A 343 -11.26 -21.77 -5.01
N PRO A 344 -11.94 -22.88 -5.35
CA PRO A 344 -12.09 -23.31 -6.74
C PRO A 344 -13.01 -22.37 -7.52
N ALA A 345 -12.90 -22.39 -8.85
CA ALA A 345 -13.75 -21.58 -9.75
C ALA A 345 -15.26 -21.80 -9.52
N ALA A 346 -15.66 -23.02 -9.12
CA ALA A 346 -17.04 -23.34 -8.78
C ALA A 346 -17.62 -22.48 -7.65
N SER A 347 -16.79 -21.94 -6.73
CA SER A 347 -17.26 -21.06 -5.66
C SER A 347 -17.70 -19.67 -6.15
N LEU A 348 -17.39 -19.29 -7.38
CA LEU A 348 -17.81 -18.00 -7.94
C LEU A 348 -19.33 -17.90 -8.14
N VAL A 349 -20.04 -19.03 -8.26
CA VAL A 349 -21.51 -19.05 -8.37
C VAL A 349 -22.19 -18.43 -7.15
N GLU A 350 -21.55 -18.52 -5.97
CA GLU A 350 -22.09 -17.97 -4.72
C GLU A 350 -22.06 -16.45 -4.65
N LEU A 351 -21.36 -15.78 -5.58
CA LEU A 351 -21.32 -14.33 -5.66
C LEU A 351 -22.59 -13.74 -6.28
N ALA A 352 -23.43 -14.54 -6.95
CA ALA A 352 -24.62 -14.07 -7.68
C ALA A 352 -25.57 -13.13 -6.90
N PRO A 353 -25.78 -13.28 -5.57
CA PRO A 353 -26.61 -12.35 -4.80
C PRO A 353 -26.05 -10.92 -4.69
N LEU A 354 -24.74 -10.72 -4.86
CA LEU A 354 -24.02 -9.48 -4.58
C LEU A 354 -24.14 -8.43 -5.70
N ARG A 355 -25.36 -7.96 -5.97
CA ARG A 355 -25.65 -7.07 -7.13
C ARG A 355 -25.08 -5.65 -7.02
N ASN A 356 -24.75 -5.20 -5.82
CA ASN A 356 -24.19 -3.87 -5.56
C ASN A 356 -22.66 -3.84 -5.43
N LEU A 357 -22.00 -4.98 -5.68
CA LEU A 357 -20.56 -5.12 -5.53
C LEU A 357 -19.83 -4.18 -6.50
N LYS A 358 -18.91 -3.38 -5.96
CA LYS A 358 -18.05 -2.43 -6.68
C LYS A 358 -16.61 -2.92 -6.78
N SER A 359 -16.12 -3.62 -5.76
CA SER A 359 -14.74 -4.13 -5.69
C SER A 359 -14.72 -5.59 -5.25
N LEU A 360 -14.07 -6.43 -6.06
CA LEU A 360 -13.89 -7.85 -5.79
C LEU A 360 -12.41 -8.23 -5.92
N TYR A 361 -11.87 -8.85 -4.87
CA TYR A 361 -10.49 -9.32 -4.82
C TYR A 361 -10.47 -10.84 -4.57
N LEU A 362 -9.90 -11.56 -5.53
CA LEU A 362 -9.80 -13.02 -5.62
C LEU A 362 -8.34 -13.45 -5.83
N ASP A 363 -7.39 -12.64 -5.33
CA ASP A 363 -5.97 -12.85 -5.58
C ASP A 363 -5.47 -14.08 -4.83
N ARG A 364 -4.58 -14.89 -5.42
CA ARG A 364 -4.03 -16.09 -4.73
C ARG A 364 -5.11 -17.06 -4.23
N CYS A 365 -6.23 -17.18 -4.95
CA CYS A 365 -7.32 -18.08 -4.61
C CYS A 365 -7.20 -19.50 -5.17
N ALA A 366 -6.15 -19.82 -5.93
CA ALA A 366 -5.99 -21.08 -6.65
C ALA A 366 -7.05 -21.34 -7.75
N ILE A 367 -7.68 -20.28 -8.26
CA ILE A 367 -8.60 -20.31 -9.39
C ILE A 367 -7.83 -20.75 -10.65
N ARG A 368 -8.36 -21.73 -11.39
CA ARG A 368 -7.75 -22.31 -12.60
C ARG A 368 -8.36 -21.81 -13.91
N GLU A 369 -9.59 -21.33 -13.85
CA GLU A 369 -10.31 -20.77 -14.99
C GLU A 369 -11.32 -19.75 -14.50
N LEU A 370 -11.63 -18.76 -15.34
CA LEU A 370 -12.83 -17.94 -15.17
C LEU A 370 -13.94 -18.51 -16.05
N PRO A 371 -15.00 -19.10 -15.46
CA PRO A 371 -16.07 -19.72 -16.20
C PRO A 371 -16.96 -18.70 -16.90
N SER A 372 -17.81 -19.18 -17.81
CA SER A 372 -18.82 -18.37 -18.49
C SER A 372 -19.72 -17.65 -17.49
N GLN A 373 -19.97 -16.36 -17.73
CA GLN A 373 -20.87 -15.54 -16.91
C GLN A 373 -20.51 -15.48 -15.41
N ALA A 374 -19.23 -15.71 -15.06
CA ALA A 374 -18.74 -15.73 -13.68
C ALA A 374 -19.20 -14.53 -12.84
N PHE A 375 -19.35 -13.36 -13.47
CA PHE A 375 -19.71 -12.10 -12.81
C PHE A 375 -20.95 -11.41 -13.39
N ALA A 376 -21.82 -12.14 -14.12
CA ALA A 376 -22.93 -11.53 -14.86
C ALA A 376 -23.94 -10.76 -14.00
N ALA A 377 -24.00 -11.04 -12.69
CA ALA A 377 -24.87 -10.35 -11.74
C ALA A 377 -24.27 -9.03 -11.20
N GLN A 378 -22.93 -8.88 -11.20
CA GLN A 378 -22.22 -7.76 -10.57
C GLN A 378 -22.09 -6.55 -11.53
N ARG A 379 -23.22 -6.05 -12.05
CA ARG A 379 -23.23 -4.95 -13.05
C ARG A 379 -22.62 -3.62 -12.58
N ARG A 380 -22.40 -3.47 -11.26
CA ARG A 380 -21.79 -2.29 -10.63
C ARG A 380 -20.29 -2.45 -10.35
N LEU A 381 -19.70 -3.59 -10.73
CA LEU A 381 -18.29 -3.88 -10.47
C LEU A 381 -17.42 -2.88 -11.22
N SER A 382 -16.56 -2.19 -10.47
CA SER A 382 -15.59 -1.22 -10.98
C SER A 382 -14.16 -1.78 -10.91
N THR A 383 -13.89 -2.65 -9.95
CA THR A 383 -12.56 -3.23 -9.73
C THR A 383 -12.67 -4.75 -9.56
N LEU A 384 -11.96 -5.48 -10.40
CA LEU A 384 -11.79 -6.93 -10.30
C LEU A 384 -10.30 -7.27 -10.28
N SER A 385 -9.85 -7.91 -9.21
CA SER A 385 -8.50 -8.44 -9.09
C SER A 385 -8.55 -9.95 -8.90
N ALA A 386 -7.89 -10.69 -9.77
CA ALA A 386 -7.70 -12.14 -9.67
C ALA A 386 -6.24 -12.52 -9.96
N CYS A 387 -5.31 -11.71 -9.47
CA CYS A 387 -3.88 -11.89 -9.70
C CYS A 387 -3.31 -13.08 -8.91
N CYS A 388 -2.12 -13.54 -9.31
CA CYS A 388 -1.39 -14.58 -8.58
C CYS A 388 -2.20 -15.89 -8.40
N ASN A 389 -3.05 -16.22 -9.37
CA ASN A 389 -3.81 -17.46 -9.40
C ASN A 389 -3.07 -18.52 -10.26
N ARG A 390 -3.75 -19.60 -10.64
CA ARG A 390 -3.21 -20.64 -11.53
C ARG A 390 -4.05 -20.74 -12.80
N MET A 391 -4.55 -19.59 -13.25
CA MET A 391 -5.53 -19.52 -14.32
C MET A 391 -4.88 -19.83 -15.67
N HIS A 392 -5.38 -20.84 -16.39
CA HIS A 392 -4.91 -21.18 -17.74
C HIS A 392 -5.85 -20.69 -18.85
N SER A 393 -7.12 -20.44 -18.53
CA SER A 393 -8.14 -19.99 -19.48
C SER A 393 -9.14 -19.02 -18.85
N VAL A 394 -9.74 -18.19 -19.71
CA VAL A 394 -10.86 -17.30 -19.39
C VAL A 394 -11.91 -17.50 -20.48
N SER A 395 -13.18 -17.72 -20.10
CA SER A 395 -14.29 -17.83 -21.07
C SER A 395 -14.53 -16.50 -21.79
N GLU A 396 -15.00 -16.54 -23.04
CA GLU A 396 -15.27 -15.33 -23.84
C GLU A 396 -16.30 -14.40 -23.21
N ASP A 397 -17.23 -14.95 -22.44
CA ASP A 397 -18.33 -14.27 -21.76
C ASP A 397 -18.12 -14.16 -20.24
N ALA A 398 -16.91 -14.40 -19.74
CA ALA A 398 -16.62 -14.32 -18.30
C ALA A 398 -16.88 -12.93 -17.71
N LEU A 399 -16.69 -11.87 -18.50
CA LEU A 399 -16.87 -10.46 -18.11
C LEU A 399 -18.19 -9.85 -18.63
N GLN A 400 -19.13 -10.69 -19.07
CA GLN A 400 -20.39 -10.25 -19.66
C GLN A 400 -21.16 -9.30 -18.72
N GLY A 401 -21.62 -8.17 -19.27
CA GLY A 401 -22.43 -7.19 -18.54
C GLY A 401 -21.69 -6.28 -17.54
N LEU A 402 -20.36 -6.35 -17.43
CA LEU A 402 -19.56 -5.53 -16.51
C LEU A 402 -19.27 -4.10 -17.04
N LEU A 403 -20.33 -3.39 -17.44
CA LEU A 403 -20.25 -2.08 -18.12
C LEU A 403 -19.55 -0.97 -17.30
N GLN A 404 -19.44 -1.15 -15.98
CA GLN A 404 -18.81 -0.18 -15.06
C GLN A 404 -17.35 -0.54 -14.72
N LEU A 405 -16.81 -1.64 -15.24
CA LEU A 405 -15.48 -2.10 -14.89
C LEU A 405 -14.42 -1.10 -15.36
N ARG A 406 -13.56 -0.67 -14.43
CA ARG A 406 -12.48 0.30 -14.68
C ARG A 406 -11.09 -0.32 -14.50
N SER A 407 -10.95 -1.30 -13.62
CA SER A 407 -9.69 -1.97 -13.35
C SER A 407 -9.87 -3.48 -13.36
N LEU A 408 -9.10 -4.16 -14.21
CA LEU A 408 -9.02 -5.60 -14.29
C LEU A 408 -7.57 -6.05 -14.13
N LYS A 409 -7.30 -6.85 -13.09
CA LYS A 409 -5.97 -7.43 -12.84
C LYS A 409 -6.03 -8.96 -12.92
N LEU A 410 -5.35 -9.51 -13.91
CA LEU A 410 -5.19 -10.94 -14.18
C LEU A 410 -3.71 -11.36 -14.21
N ASN A 411 -2.83 -10.52 -13.69
CA ASN A 411 -1.40 -10.75 -13.71
C ASN A 411 -0.93 -11.91 -12.83
N ASN A 412 0.25 -12.44 -13.14
CA ASN A 412 0.86 -13.56 -12.43
C ASN A 412 -0.05 -14.81 -12.44
N ASN A 413 -0.51 -15.18 -13.63
CA ASN A 413 -1.33 -16.37 -13.91
C ASN A 413 -0.60 -17.27 -14.92
N SER A 414 -1.29 -18.20 -15.57
CA SER A 414 -0.74 -19.08 -16.60
C SER A 414 -1.55 -19.04 -17.89
N LEU A 415 -2.11 -17.88 -18.23
CA LEU A 415 -2.95 -17.69 -19.42
C LEU A 415 -2.10 -17.82 -20.68
N ASP A 416 -2.47 -18.74 -21.58
CA ASP A 416 -1.77 -18.94 -22.86
C ASP A 416 -2.33 -18.02 -23.97
N ALA A 417 -3.61 -17.65 -23.87
CA ALA A 417 -4.29 -16.73 -24.77
C ALA A 417 -5.46 -16.01 -24.06
N LEU A 418 -5.91 -14.90 -24.64
CA LEU A 418 -7.14 -14.20 -24.29
C LEU A 418 -8.15 -14.36 -25.45
N PRO A 419 -9.43 -14.64 -25.17
CA PRO A 419 -10.43 -14.67 -26.24
C PRO A 419 -10.71 -13.29 -26.85
N ASP A 420 -11.02 -13.25 -28.15
CA ASP A 420 -11.23 -12.01 -28.91
C ASP A 420 -12.37 -11.15 -28.35
N ASN A 421 -13.45 -11.79 -27.88
CA ASN A 421 -14.66 -11.12 -27.42
C ASN A 421 -14.72 -10.88 -25.90
N LEU A 422 -13.66 -11.24 -25.16
CA LEU A 422 -13.63 -11.12 -23.69
C LEU A 422 -13.97 -9.70 -23.20
N PHE A 423 -13.56 -8.69 -23.97
CA PHE A 423 -13.67 -7.29 -23.58
C PHE A 423 -14.91 -6.56 -24.13
N ARG A 424 -15.82 -7.29 -24.80
CA ARG A 424 -16.97 -6.70 -25.50
C ARG A 424 -17.86 -5.83 -24.61
N ASP A 425 -18.12 -6.29 -23.39
CA ASP A 425 -19.04 -5.64 -22.44
C ASP A 425 -18.33 -4.85 -21.33
N VAL A 426 -17.04 -4.50 -21.51
CA VAL A 426 -16.26 -3.68 -20.57
C VAL A 426 -15.64 -2.44 -21.24
N PRO A 427 -16.41 -1.64 -22.01
CA PRO A 427 -15.85 -0.52 -22.78
C PRO A 427 -15.19 0.55 -21.90
N GLY A 428 -15.59 0.68 -20.64
CA GLY A 428 -15.09 1.68 -19.69
C GLY A 428 -13.77 1.33 -18.98
N LEU A 429 -13.12 0.22 -19.36
CA LEU A 429 -11.90 -0.25 -18.71
C LEU A 429 -10.76 0.76 -18.90
N LYS A 430 -10.11 1.13 -17.80
CA LYS A 430 -8.98 2.08 -17.77
C LYS A 430 -7.65 1.40 -17.48
N VAL A 431 -7.67 0.35 -16.67
CA VAL A 431 -6.48 -0.40 -16.27
C VAL A 431 -6.70 -1.88 -16.59
N LEU A 432 -5.83 -2.42 -17.43
CA LEU A 432 -5.74 -3.84 -17.73
C LEU A 432 -4.32 -4.31 -17.41
N ASP A 433 -4.20 -5.22 -16.45
CA ASP A 433 -2.94 -5.86 -16.11
C ASP A 433 -3.03 -7.37 -16.37
N VAL A 434 -2.35 -7.82 -17.41
CA VAL A 434 -2.19 -9.22 -17.82
C VAL A 434 -0.72 -9.64 -17.79
N SER A 435 0.13 -8.90 -17.09
CA SER A 435 1.55 -9.17 -16.96
C SER A 435 1.85 -10.53 -16.30
N ARG A 436 3.04 -11.08 -16.52
CA ARG A 436 3.46 -12.36 -15.90
C ARG A 436 2.48 -13.50 -16.21
N ASN A 437 2.14 -13.66 -17.48
CA ASN A 437 1.34 -14.77 -18.01
C ASN A 437 2.15 -15.53 -19.09
N ARG A 438 1.50 -16.34 -19.92
CA ARG A 438 2.12 -17.09 -21.03
C ARG A 438 1.57 -16.67 -22.39
N LEU A 439 1.05 -15.43 -22.48
CA LEU A 439 0.35 -14.95 -23.67
C LEU A 439 1.30 -14.90 -24.86
N HIS A 440 0.92 -15.56 -25.96
CA HIS A 440 1.69 -15.54 -27.21
C HIS A 440 1.36 -14.35 -28.12
N ALA A 441 0.15 -13.82 -27.99
CA ALA A 441 -0.35 -12.64 -28.67
C ALA A 441 -1.44 -11.97 -27.82
N LEU A 442 -1.68 -10.69 -28.05
CA LEU A 442 -2.91 -10.02 -27.62
C LEU A 442 -3.86 -9.94 -28.83
N PRO A 443 -5.17 -10.20 -28.66
CA PRO A 443 -6.15 -10.01 -29.74
C PRO A 443 -6.10 -8.58 -30.27
N SER A 444 -6.01 -8.39 -31.59
CA SER A 444 -6.03 -7.04 -32.19
C SER A 444 -7.34 -6.29 -31.89
N VAL A 445 -8.45 -7.04 -31.79
CA VAL A 445 -9.80 -6.57 -31.46
C VAL A 445 -9.91 -6.06 -30.01
N ILE A 446 -8.85 -6.14 -29.19
CA ILE A 446 -8.88 -5.61 -27.82
C ILE A 446 -9.11 -4.09 -27.81
N PHE A 447 -8.47 -3.35 -28.72
CA PHE A 447 -8.53 -1.89 -28.76
C PHE A 447 -9.81 -1.35 -29.41
N THR A 448 -10.48 -2.16 -30.24
CA THR A 448 -11.80 -1.78 -30.78
C THR A 448 -12.85 -1.67 -29.68
N HIS A 449 -12.71 -2.50 -28.63
CA HIS A 449 -13.57 -2.52 -27.45
C HIS A 449 -13.10 -1.57 -26.34
N LEU A 450 -11.79 -1.55 -26.04
CA LEU A 450 -11.22 -0.83 -24.89
C LEU A 450 -10.77 0.60 -25.22
N ARG A 451 -11.68 1.43 -25.73
CA ARG A 451 -11.36 2.80 -26.21
C ARG A 451 -10.92 3.79 -25.13
N PHE A 452 -11.17 3.49 -23.86
CA PHE A 452 -10.81 4.35 -22.72
C PHE A 452 -9.63 3.79 -21.91
N LEU A 453 -8.92 2.79 -22.45
CA LEU A 453 -7.80 2.17 -21.77
C LEU A 453 -6.68 3.20 -21.58
N SER A 454 -6.24 3.36 -20.34
CA SER A 454 -5.16 4.28 -19.98
C SER A 454 -3.87 3.53 -19.67
N ILE A 455 -3.97 2.36 -19.05
CA ILE A 455 -2.84 1.55 -18.64
C ILE A 455 -3.08 0.12 -19.14
N LEU A 456 -2.15 -0.36 -19.96
CA LEU A 456 -2.02 -1.75 -20.37
C LEU A 456 -0.69 -2.28 -19.86
N ASP A 457 -0.72 -3.26 -18.97
CA ASP A 457 0.46 -4.03 -18.61
C ASP A 457 0.34 -5.44 -19.17
N ALA A 458 1.19 -5.74 -20.15
CA ALA A 458 1.34 -7.07 -20.75
C ALA A 458 2.81 -7.54 -20.65
N SER A 459 3.56 -7.02 -19.69
CA SER A 459 4.96 -7.36 -19.49
C SER A 459 5.14 -8.82 -19.05
N SER A 460 6.34 -9.36 -19.22
CA SER A 460 6.73 -10.70 -18.75
C SER A 460 5.78 -11.79 -19.28
N ASN A 461 5.53 -11.76 -20.59
CA ASN A 461 4.71 -12.72 -21.33
C ASN A 461 5.56 -13.41 -22.43
N ARG A 462 4.92 -14.08 -23.39
CA ARG A 462 5.58 -14.72 -24.56
C ARG A 462 5.14 -14.07 -25.87
N LEU A 463 4.82 -12.78 -25.83
CA LEU A 463 4.30 -12.06 -26.98
C LEU A 463 5.37 -12.03 -28.07
N ARG A 464 5.01 -12.45 -29.28
CA ARG A 464 5.92 -12.49 -30.43
C ARG A 464 5.85 -11.26 -31.31
N ALA A 465 4.77 -10.49 -31.20
CA ALA A 465 4.52 -9.27 -31.94
C ALA A 465 3.69 -8.30 -31.09
N LEU A 466 3.80 -7.00 -31.41
CA LEU A 466 2.90 -5.99 -30.88
C LEU A 466 1.51 -6.14 -31.52
N PRO A 467 0.41 -5.93 -30.78
CA PRO A 467 -0.91 -5.91 -31.38
C PRO A 467 -1.05 -4.71 -32.31
N ALA A 468 -1.59 -4.91 -33.51
CA ALA A 468 -1.86 -3.81 -34.44
C ALA A 468 -2.98 -2.91 -33.90
N LEU A 469 -2.84 -1.60 -34.10
CA LEU A 469 -3.90 -0.63 -33.86
C LEU A 469 -4.59 -0.30 -35.18
N ASP A 470 -5.91 -0.48 -35.22
CA ASP A 470 -6.73 0.01 -36.33
C ASP A 470 -6.74 1.55 -36.34
N GLU A 471 -6.94 2.17 -37.50
CA GLU A 471 -6.92 3.64 -37.66
C GLU A 471 -7.94 4.39 -36.76
N CYS A 472 -8.95 3.68 -36.24
CA CYS A 472 -9.96 4.22 -35.34
C CYS A 472 -9.54 4.32 -33.86
N CYS A 473 -8.43 3.68 -33.45
CA CYS A 473 -8.13 3.44 -32.04
C CYS A 473 -6.88 4.20 -31.58
N ALA A 474 -7.01 4.98 -30.50
CA ALA A 474 -5.85 5.56 -29.82
C ALA A 474 -5.20 4.52 -28.88
N PRO A 475 -3.85 4.47 -28.80
CA PRO A 475 -3.16 3.62 -27.84
C PRO A 475 -3.40 4.13 -26.40
N PRO A 476 -3.21 3.26 -25.39
CA PRO A 476 -3.24 3.68 -24.00
C PRO A 476 -2.10 4.66 -23.67
N ARG A 477 -2.27 5.44 -22.60
CA ARG A 477 -1.24 6.38 -22.11
C ARG A 477 0.02 5.66 -21.62
N SER A 478 -0.12 4.46 -21.07
CA SER A 478 1.00 3.63 -20.64
C SER A 478 0.78 2.21 -21.14
N ALA A 479 1.69 1.71 -21.97
CA ALA A 479 1.72 0.34 -22.45
C ALA A 479 3.06 -0.29 -22.08
N MET A 480 3.01 -1.31 -21.23
CA MET A 480 4.19 -2.05 -20.78
C MET A 480 4.23 -3.41 -21.45
N PHE A 481 5.26 -3.66 -22.24
CA PHE A 481 5.51 -4.93 -22.93
C PHE A 481 6.91 -5.49 -22.61
N GLN A 482 7.58 -5.00 -21.55
CA GLN A 482 8.91 -5.49 -21.19
C GLN A 482 8.93 -7.01 -20.94
N ASP A 483 10.09 -7.65 -21.05
CA ASP A 483 10.27 -9.10 -20.84
C ASP A 483 9.38 -9.98 -21.75
N ASN A 484 9.32 -9.69 -23.05
CA ASN A 484 8.57 -10.48 -24.04
C ASN A 484 9.46 -11.04 -25.16
N GLU A 485 8.95 -12.01 -25.91
CA GLU A 485 9.66 -12.65 -27.03
C GLU A 485 9.41 -11.94 -28.38
N LEU A 486 9.31 -10.61 -28.36
CA LEU A 486 9.00 -9.82 -29.54
C LEU A 486 10.07 -10.10 -30.61
N ARG A 487 9.68 -10.75 -31.71
CA ARG A 487 10.53 -10.83 -32.90
C ARG A 487 10.50 -9.47 -33.56
N ALA A 488 11.60 -9.07 -34.22
CA ALA A 488 11.77 -7.79 -34.94
C ALA A 488 10.42 -7.13 -35.21
N PRO A 489 10.01 -6.15 -34.38
CA PRO A 489 8.61 -5.76 -34.28
C PRO A 489 8.14 -5.42 -35.68
N ASP A 490 7.00 -5.99 -36.06
CA ASP A 490 6.41 -5.69 -37.36
C ASP A 490 6.38 -4.16 -37.49
N ALA A 491 7.14 -3.63 -38.45
CA ALA A 491 7.28 -2.20 -38.64
C ALA A 491 5.90 -1.56 -38.78
N ALA A 492 4.93 -2.28 -39.35
CA ALA A 492 3.55 -1.84 -39.45
C ALA A 492 2.86 -1.69 -38.08
N ALA A 493 3.05 -2.64 -37.16
CA ALA A 493 2.47 -2.57 -35.83
C ALA A 493 3.08 -1.43 -35.02
N LEU A 494 4.41 -1.33 -34.95
CA LEU A 494 5.06 -0.21 -34.27
C LEU A 494 4.67 1.14 -34.90
N HIS A 495 4.62 1.20 -36.23
CA HIS A 495 4.15 2.38 -36.95
C HIS A 495 2.71 2.77 -36.55
N SER A 496 1.80 1.80 -36.39
CA SER A 496 0.44 2.09 -35.92
C SER A 496 0.41 2.69 -34.50
N TRP A 497 1.27 2.21 -33.59
CA TRP A 497 1.42 2.75 -32.24
C TRP A 497 2.00 4.16 -32.21
N LEU A 498 3.01 4.42 -33.04
CA LEU A 498 3.67 5.72 -33.13
C LEU A 498 2.78 6.78 -33.82
N ARG A 499 2.01 6.37 -34.85
CA ARG A 499 1.09 7.25 -35.58
C ARG A 499 -0.15 7.60 -34.76
N ALA A 500 -0.70 6.64 -34.02
CA ALA A 500 -1.91 6.83 -33.23
C ALA A 500 -1.63 7.43 -31.83
N GLY A 501 -0.39 7.32 -31.32
CA GLY A 501 0.02 7.88 -30.04
C GLY A 501 0.13 9.41 -30.06
N GLY A 502 -0.62 10.08 -29.18
CA GLY A 502 -0.48 11.52 -28.92
C GLY A 502 0.51 11.84 -27.78
N GLU A 503 0.48 13.08 -27.28
CA GLU A 503 1.48 13.77 -26.43
C GLU A 503 1.86 13.15 -25.05
N SER A 504 1.58 11.87 -24.78
CA SER A 504 1.87 11.27 -23.46
C SER A 504 1.91 9.74 -23.43
N THR A 505 1.96 9.07 -24.58
CA THR A 505 2.03 7.60 -24.60
C THR A 505 3.44 7.12 -24.25
N LEU A 506 3.55 6.42 -23.11
CA LEU A 506 4.71 5.64 -22.73
C LEU A 506 4.56 4.22 -23.27
N LEU A 507 5.49 3.81 -24.12
CA LEU A 507 5.61 2.45 -24.64
C LEU A 507 6.92 1.82 -24.12
N ASP A 508 6.81 0.90 -23.17
CA ASP A 508 7.97 0.22 -22.58
C ASP A 508 8.20 -1.15 -23.25
N LEU A 509 9.32 -1.26 -23.96
CA LEU A 509 9.73 -2.46 -24.71
C LEU A 509 11.07 -3.04 -24.18
N ARG A 510 11.48 -2.68 -22.95
CA ARG A 510 12.74 -3.16 -22.34
C ARG A 510 12.81 -4.69 -22.26
N ALA A 511 14.02 -5.25 -22.25
CA ALA A 511 14.23 -6.70 -22.08
C ALA A 511 13.41 -7.58 -23.05
N THR A 512 13.21 -7.11 -24.27
CA THR A 512 12.57 -7.88 -25.34
C THR A 512 13.62 -8.37 -26.34
N ASN A 513 13.39 -9.51 -26.99
CA ASN A 513 14.25 -10.00 -28.08
C ASN A 513 14.08 -9.20 -29.40
N ALA A 514 13.48 -8.01 -29.33
CA ALA A 514 13.15 -7.17 -30.47
C ALA A 514 14.43 -6.60 -31.11
N ARG A 515 14.87 -7.25 -32.18
CA ARG A 515 15.97 -6.74 -33.03
C ARG A 515 15.38 -5.90 -34.16
N PHE A 516 15.79 -4.64 -34.28
CA PHE A 516 15.29 -3.77 -35.35
C PHE A 516 16.20 -3.84 -36.57
N ASP A 517 15.60 -4.15 -37.72
CA ASP A 517 16.22 -3.95 -39.03
C ASP A 517 16.27 -2.45 -39.33
N VAL A 518 17.46 -1.91 -39.58
CA VAL A 518 17.71 -0.47 -39.75
C VAL A 518 16.88 0.12 -40.88
N ASP A 519 16.74 -0.61 -41.99
CA ASP A 519 16.04 -0.12 -43.18
C ASP A 519 14.52 -0.03 -42.94
N ARG A 520 13.98 -0.96 -42.16
CA ARG A 520 12.55 -0.97 -41.76
C ARG A 520 12.26 0.07 -40.70
N LEU A 521 13.22 0.32 -39.82
CA LEU A 521 13.13 1.34 -38.80
C LEU A 521 13.17 2.74 -39.42
N ALA A 522 14.07 3.00 -40.37
CA ALA A 522 14.13 4.27 -41.11
C ALA A 522 12.78 4.61 -41.76
N ALA A 523 12.11 3.63 -42.38
CA ALA A 523 10.77 3.83 -42.95
C ALA A 523 9.69 4.15 -41.89
N ALA A 524 9.77 3.53 -40.71
CA ALA A 524 8.88 3.82 -39.58
C ALA A 524 9.19 5.19 -38.91
N LEU A 525 10.45 5.63 -38.95
CA LEU A 525 10.91 6.92 -38.43
C LEU A 525 10.63 8.07 -39.40
N ASP A 526 10.71 7.86 -40.72
CA ASP A 526 10.37 8.88 -41.73
C ASP A 526 8.89 9.30 -41.65
N THR A 527 8.05 8.44 -41.11
CA THR A 527 6.64 8.73 -40.80
C THR A 527 6.42 9.43 -39.45
N LEU A 528 7.41 9.47 -38.56
CA LEU A 528 7.40 10.28 -37.33
C LEU A 528 7.55 11.78 -37.56
N ARG A 529 7.71 12.24 -38.81
CA ARG A 529 7.70 13.68 -39.17
C ARG A 529 6.46 14.44 -38.66
N ALA A 530 5.41 13.74 -38.21
CA ALA A 530 4.13 14.31 -37.78
C ALA A 530 3.74 14.05 -36.31
N SER A 531 4.57 13.36 -35.51
CA SER A 531 4.23 12.97 -34.12
C SER A 531 5.33 13.45 -33.18
N GLU A 532 5.06 14.47 -32.36
CA GLU A 532 6.09 15.16 -31.57
C GLU A 532 6.44 14.49 -30.23
N ASP A 533 5.69 13.49 -29.72
CA ASP A 533 5.72 13.21 -28.26
C ASP A 533 5.43 11.76 -27.78
N VAL A 534 5.82 10.70 -28.52
CA VAL A 534 5.77 9.31 -28.01
C VAL A 534 7.10 8.92 -27.34
N ARG A 535 7.05 8.37 -26.12
CA ARG A 535 8.24 7.89 -25.39
C ARG A 535 8.33 6.37 -25.47
N VAL A 536 9.34 5.87 -26.18
CA VAL A 536 9.65 4.43 -26.30
C VAL A 536 10.92 4.11 -25.51
N VAL A 537 10.81 3.23 -24.52
CA VAL A 537 11.93 2.84 -23.67
C VAL A 537 12.39 1.43 -24.01
N VAL A 538 13.69 1.25 -24.28
CA VAL A 538 14.36 -0.05 -24.51
C VAL A 538 15.68 -0.07 -23.73
N ASP A 539 16.10 -1.25 -23.26
CA ASP A 539 17.33 -1.42 -22.48
C ASP A 539 18.56 -1.49 -23.43
N PRO A 540 19.66 -0.75 -23.18
CA PRO A 540 20.86 -0.84 -24.00
C PRO A 540 21.73 -2.07 -23.70
N ALA A 541 21.52 -2.78 -22.59
CA ALA A 541 22.35 -3.91 -22.16
C ALA A 541 22.10 -5.21 -22.96
N ASP A 542 20.93 -5.35 -23.59
CA ASP A 542 20.57 -6.54 -24.39
C ASP A 542 21.08 -6.47 -25.84
N CYS A 543 21.72 -5.37 -26.24
CA CYS A 543 22.19 -5.18 -27.60
C CYS A 543 23.64 -5.70 -27.78
N ALA A 544 23.83 -6.76 -28.57
CA ALA A 544 25.15 -7.33 -28.85
C ALA A 544 26.16 -6.34 -29.48
N CYS A 545 25.69 -5.29 -30.17
CA CYS A 545 26.51 -4.30 -30.87
C CYS A 545 26.25 -2.84 -30.42
N GLY A 546 25.55 -2.64 -29.29
CA GLY A 546 25.10 -1.33 -28.81
C GLY A 546 23.68 -0.95 -29.27
N GLY A 547 23.06 -0.04 -28.54
CA GLY A 547 21.75 0.52 -28.83
C GLY A 547 21.85 1.89 -29.50
N VAL A 548 20.76 2.34 -30.12
CA VAL A 548 20.62 3.70 -30.65
C VAL A 548 19.48 4.38 -29.91
N ARG A 549 19.74 5.59 -29.42
CA ARG A 549 18.77 6.47 -28.79
C ARG A 549 18.52 7.64 -29.73
N LEU A 550 17.28 7.82 -30.13
CA LEU A 550 16.79 8.93 -30.92
C LEU A 550 16.00 9.87 -30.02
N ALA A 551 16.29 11.17 -30.07
CA ALA A 551 15.56 12.18 -29.31
C ALA A 551 15.17 13.37 -30.19
N ARG A 552 13.90 13.83 -30.06
CA ARG A 552 13.37 15.03 -30.70
C ARG A 552 12.14 15.53 -29.94
N GLY A 553 12.06 16.83 -29.64
CA GLY A 553 10.85 17.47 -29.10
C GLY A 553 10.38 17.06 -27.68
N GLY A 554 10.96 16.02 -27.07
CA GLY A 554 10.44 15.40 -25.84
C GLY A 554 10.14 13.91 -26.00
N ALA A 555 10.01 13.46 -27.25
CA ALA A 555 10.04 12.07 -27.66
C ALA A 555 11.47 11.49 -27.51
N LEU A 556 11.54 10.31 -26.90
CA LEU A 556 12.74 9.52 -26.73
C LEU A 556 12.44 8.13 -27.24
N VAL A 557 13.20 7.64 -28.20
CA VAL A 557 13.07 6.29 -28.75
C VAL A 557 14.42 5.60 -28.63
N GLN A 558 14.50 4.50 -27.89
CA GLN A 558 15.71 3.70 -27.78
C GLN A 558 15.48 2.32 -28.43
N PHE A 559 16.47 1.73 -29.12
CA PHE A 559 16.34 0.40 -29.75
C PHE A 559 17.69 -0.30 -29.93
N CYS A 560 17.66 -1.64 -30.06
CA CYS A 560 18.81 -2.48 -30.43
C CYS A 560 18.89 -2.70 -31.95
N VAL A 561 20.10 -2.72 -32.51
CA VAL A 561 20.37 -2.82 -33.96
C VAL A 561 21.19 -4.07 -34.30
N ASP A 562 20.85 -4.76 -35.40
CA ASP A 562 21.50 -6.01 -35.86
C ASP A 562 22.67 -5.81 -36.85
N THR A 563 22.88 -4.61 -37.39
CA THR A 563 23.94 -4.33 -38.39
C THR A 563 25.32 -4.16 -37.75
N PRO A 564 26.41 -4.45 -38.50
CA PRO A 564 27.77 -4.34 -37.97
C PRO A 564 28.14 -2.87 -37.80
N CYS A 565 27.91 -2.31 -36.61
CA CYS A 565 28.45 -1.05 -36.08
C CYS A 565 28.80 0.01 -37.16
N ALA A 566 27.89 0.29 -38.09
CA ALA A 566 28.07 1.32 -39.09
C ALA A 566 27.58 2.63 -38.47
N PHE A 567 28.45 3.64 -38.49
CA PHE A 567 28.28 4.93 -37.81
C PHE A 567 27.20 5.83 -38.45
N ASP A 568 26.64 5.40 -39.58
CA ASP A 568 25.46 6.00 -40.20
C ASP A 568 24.29 5.03 -40.00
N VAL A 569 23.26 5.48 -39.28
CA VAL A 569 21.92 4.88 -39.35
C VAL A 569 21.25 5.55 -40.56
N PRO A 570 21.25 4.94 -41.76
CA PRO A 570 20.77 5.61 -42.96
C PRO A 570 19.27 5.86 -42.82
N GLY A 571 18.83 7.09 -43.11
CA GLY A 571 17.40 7.45 -43.05
C GLY A 571 16.92 7.99 -41.71
N VAL A 572 17.79 8.25 -40.72
CA VAL A 572 17.41 9.11 -39.59
C VAL A 572 17.39 10.57 -40.06
N PRO A 573 16.25 11.28 -39.93
CA PRO A 573 16.16 12.68 -40.33
C PRO A 573 17.13 13.56 -39.53
N THR A 574 17.67 14.62 -40.16
CA THR A 574 18.71 15.49 -39.58
C THR A 574 18.29 16.28 -38.34
N ASP A 575 16.99 16.31 -38.03
CA ASP A 575 16.38 17.00 -36.90
C ASP A 575 16.16 16.09 -35.67
N TRP A 576 16.60 14.83 -35.74
CA TRP A 576 16.66 13.91 -34.60
C TRP A 576 18.09 13.82 -34.06
N THR A 577 18.24 13.85 -32.74
CA THR A 577 19.54 13.60 -32.09
C THR A 577 19.76 12.10 -31.96
N VAL A 578 20.81 11.58 -32.60
CA VAL A 578 21.20 10.16 -32.53
C VAL A 578 22.30 9.99 -31.50
N VAL A 579 22.04 9.22 -30.45
CA VAL A 579 23.03 8.83 -29.43
C VAL A 579 23.22 7.32 -29.51
N VAL A 580 24.39 6.87 -29.97
CA VAL A 580 24.75 5.45 -29.97
C VAL A 580 25.22 5.05 -28.58
N LEU A 581 24.48 4.17 -27.93
CA LEU A 581 24.79 3.60 -26.62
C LEU A 581 25.61 2.33 -26.82
N ARG A 582 26.91 2.37 -26.51
CA ARG A 582 27.73 1.15 -26.58
C ARG A 582 27.40 0.23 -25.41
N ALA A 583 27.24 -1.06 -25.69
CA ALA A 583 27.30 -2.08 -24.64
C ALA A 583 28.69 -2.01 -24.01
N ALA A 584 28.76 -1.67 -22.72
CA ALA A 584 29.99 -1.79 -21.97
C ALA A 584 30.34 -3.29 -21.92
N ALA A 585 31.38 -3.69 -22.65
CA ALA A 585 31.94 -5.01 -22.50
C ALA A 585 32.32 -5.19 -21.02
N TYR A 586 31.60 -6.06 -20.31
CA TYR A 586 31.98 -6.48 -18.97
C TYR A 586 33.27 -7.32 -19.07
N SER A 587 34.41 -6.66 -19.11
CA SER A 587 35.66 -7.22 -18.59
C SER A 587 36.13 -6.33 -17.46
N ARG A 588 36.14 -6.87 -16.24
CA ARG A 588 36.63 -6.24 -15.01
C ARG A 588 37.93 -5.45 -15.25
N VAL A 589 37.91 -4.12 -15.14
CA VAL A 589 38.85 -3.23 -14.41
C VAL A 589 38.23 -1.82 -14.41
N ALA A 590 38.34 -1.14 -13.28
CA ALA A 590 37.79 0.18 -12.99
C ALA A 590 38.27 1.33 -13.91
N THR A 591 37.53 2.44 -13.82
CA THR A 591 37.95 3.85 -13.89
C THR A 591 37.66 4.63 -15.20
N VAL A 592 36.96 5.76 -14.99
CA VAL A 592 36.80 6.97 -15.83
C VAL A 592 35.90 6.87 -17.07
N VAL A 593 34.61 7.22 -16.94
CA VAL A 593 33.94 8.33 -17.66
C VAL A 593 32.71 8.76 -16.85
N ALA A 594 32.96 9.46 -15.75
CA ALA A 594 32.10 10.56 -15.32
C ALA A 594 32.80 11.84 -15.81
N MET A 595 32.02 12.85 -16.20
CA MET A 595 32.41 14.10 -16.88
C MET A 595 32.20 14.08 -18.39
N LEU A 596 30.94 14.24 -18.82
CA LEU A 596 30.57 15.12 -19.96
C LEU A 596 29.09 15.56 -19.80
N GLU A 597 28.71 15.91 -18.57
CA GLU A 597 27.52 16.72 -18.25
C GLU A 597 27.96 17.90 -17.38
N ALA A 598 28.84 18.73 -17.90
CA ALA A 598 29.09 20.09 -17.38
C ALA A 598 29.91 20.87 -18.40
N SER A 599 29.53 22.13 -18.61
CA SER A 599 30.16 23.15 -19.47
C SER A 599 29.93 22.99 -20.98
N GLY A 600 28.82 23.56 -21.45
CA GLY A 600 28.88 24.32 -22.69
C GLY A 600 29.59 25.64 -22.39
N ASP A 601 30.79 25.83 -22.93
CA ASP A 601 31.24 27.15 -23.37
C ASP A 601 32.45 27.07 -24.32
N ALA A 602 32.28 27.82 -25.41
CA ALA A 602 33.18 28.37 -26.42
C ALA A 602 34.66 27.94 -26.58
N ALA A 603 34.99 27.81 -27.88
CA ALA A 603 36.17 28.36 -28.58
C ALA A 603 37.44 27.49 -28.78
N ALA A 604 37.57 27.06 -30.04
CA ALA A 604 38.67 27.38 -30.96
C ALA A 604 40.01 26.60 -30.92
N THR A 605 40.41 26.24 -32.15
CA THR A 605 41.76 26.07 -32.75
C THR A 605 42.44 24.68 -32.80
N SER A 606 42.68 24.32 -34.08
CA SER A 606 43.83 23.60 -34.68
C SER A 606 44.01 22.08 -34.49
N ALA A 607 43.90 21.41 -35.63
CA ALA A 607 44.42 20.09 -36.01
C ALA A 607 45.98 20.05 -36.09
N PRO A 608 46.63 19.00 -36.64
CA PRO A 608 46.62 17.57 -36.30
C PRO A 608 48.06 16.97 -36.23
N SER A 609 48.23 15.72 -35.77
CA SER A 609 49.27 14.77 -36.25
C SER A 609 49.09 13.43 -35.53
N GLN A 610 48.72 12.36 -36.23
CA GLN A 610 49.57 11.43 -36.97
C GLN A 610 50.31 10.39 -36.11
N HIS A 611 50.07 9.14 -36.49
CA HIS A 611 51.00 8.02 -36.59
C HIS A 611 50.98 6.86 -35.57
N HIS A 612 50.76 5.68 -36.17
CA HIS A 612 51.12 4.31 -35.81
C HIS A 612 50.28 3.61 -34.73
N ALA A 613 49.39 2.66 -35.05
CA ALA A 613 49.52 1.40 -35.79
C ALA A 613 50.25 0.28 -35.05
N SER A 614 49.58 -0.88 -35.06
CA SER A 614 50.05 -2.25 -34.84
C SER A 614 50.49 -2.67 -33.44
N LEU A 615 49.68 -3.51 -32.80
CA LEU A 615 50.06 -4.91 -32.50
C LEU A 615 48.82 -5.71 -32.05
N LEU A 616 48.22 -6.39 -33.03
CA LEU A 616 47.50 -7.64 -32.81
C LEU A 616 48.56 -8.73 -32.63
N ALA A 617 48.56 -9.43 -31.51
CA ALA A 617 49.01 -10.82 -31.45
C ALA A 617 48.61 -11.49 -30.13
N ASN A 618 47.84 -12.57 -30.28
CA ASN A 618 47.82 -13.77 -29.45
C ASN A 618 47.14 -13.72 -28.08
N GLY A 619 46.14 -14.60 -27.93
CA GLY A 619 45.86 -15.19 -26.62
C GLY A 619 44.44 -15.65 -26.41
N SER A 620 44.04 -16.71 -27.11
CA SER A 620 42.90 -17.56 -26.74
C SER A 620 42.99 -18.02 -25.27
N ALA A 621 41.91 -17.87 -24.49
CA ALA A 621 41.45 -18.88 -23.53
C ALA A 621 40.13 -18.46 -22.88
N ASN A 622 39.15 -19.36 -22.98
CA ASN A 622 37.92 -19.50 -22.22
C ASN A 622 37.91 -18.87 -20.81
N ALA A 623 36.91 -18.03 -20.53
CA ALA A 623 36.06 -18.05 -19.33
C ALA A 623 34.89 -17.09 -19.51
#